data_AF-A0AA89B8A3-F1
#
_entry.id   AF-A0AA89B8A3-F1
#
_cell.length_a   1.000
_cell.length_b   1.000
_cell.length_c   1.000
_cell.angle_alpha   90.00
_cell.angle_beta   90.00
_cell.angle_gamma   90.00
#
_symmetry.space_group_name_H-M   'P 1'
#
loop_
_entity.id
_entity.type
_entity.pdbx_description
1 polymer ?
#
loop_
_entity_poly.entity_id
_entity_poly.type
_entity_poly.pdbx_seq_one_letter_code
_entity_poly.pdbx_strand_id
1 'polypeptide(L)'
;MYASTVPFSLAAIITQISAVNGYFKKNKIRGVHAEFIWTEPHSKRIKVRFTIQKEVLANAIFEQKYIVEYVQHERMCDSCSRVQANPDQWVAVVQLRQHVSHRRTFFYLEQIILKHDAAARAINVKQMSEGIDFFFANRSHAIKFVEFVGRVAPVKSDKINNLCPMTRRAITTITSTRSRLRSVRFAVKILSLVQYYVIDVKIVSSEVNVGGSSYTAADVEVAHLADLGTVLYAKTHLGHLLKPGDYALGYDLYGANTNDAELDKYRGLKLPEAILIKKSYEETRQKKRGKPRPWKLKSLNMELDEPKSRVEQEKVNSD
;
A
#
# COMPACT_ATOMS: atom_id res chain seq x y z
N MET A 1 -30.98 3.22 31.39
CA MET A 1 -29.51 3.09 31.50
C MET A 1 -29.13 1.67 31.95
N TYR A 2 -29.21 0.67 31.07
CA TYR A 2 -28.60 -0.65 31.33
C TYR A 2 -28.00 -1.16 30.03
N ALA A 3 -26.87 -0.58 29.67
CA ALA A 3 -26.01 -1.05 28.60
C ALA A 3 -24.58 -0.89 29.10
N SER A 4 -24.14 -1.80 29.96
CA SER A 4 -22.73 -1.89 30.34
C SER A 4 -22.36 -3.35 30.51
N THR A 5 -21.59 -3.81 29.53
CA THR A 5 -20.57 -4.85 29.64
C THR A 5 -21.04 -6.26 30.03
N VAL A 6 -21.57 -6.98 29.04
CA VAL A 6 -21.27 -8.42 28.92
C VAL A 6 -20.30 -8.62 27.75
N PRO A 7 -18.97 -8.68 27.98
CA PRO A 7 -18.04 -9.15 26.98
C PRO A 7 -17.22 -10.32 27.55
N PHE A 8 -17.90 -11.36 28.05
CA PHE A 8 -17.30 -12.69 28.07
C PHE A 8 -18.06 -13.51 27.04
N SER A 9 -17.41 -13.70 25.90
CA SER A 9 -18.04 -14.18 24.68
C SER A 9 -18.84 -15.44 24.96
N LEU A 10 -20.15 -15.39 24.70
CA LEU A 10 -21.01 -16.57 24.54
C LEU A 10 -20.28 -17.69 23.78
N ALA A 11 -19.44 -17.34 22.80
CA ALA A 11 -18.59 -18.25 22.03
C ALA A 11 -17.65 -19.15 22.86
N ALA A 12 -16.98 -18.63 23.90
CA ALA A 12 -16.06 -19.43 24.72
C ALA A 12 -16.81 -20.49 25.53
N ILE A 13 -17.98 -20.13 26.05
CA ILE A 13 -18.85 -21.03 26.82
C ILE A 13 -19.57 -22.01 25.88
N ILE A 14 -19.98 -21.60 24.68
CA ILE A 14 -20.52 -22.50 23.64
C ILE A 14 -19.48 -23.58 23.26
N THR A 15 -18.20 -23.23 23.19
CA THR A 15 -17.11 -24.18 22.89
C THR A 15 -16.87 -25.15 24.06
N GLN A 16 -17.12 -24.73 25.29
CA GLN A 16 -17.07 -25.61 26.47
C GLN A 16 -18.33 -26.49 26.56
N ILE A 17 -19.52 -25.95 26.26
CA ILE A 17 -20.78 -26.70 26.19
C ILE A 17 -20.72 -27.78 25.10
N SER A 18 -20.02 -27.55 23.98
CA SER A 18 -19.82 -28.58 22.95
C SER A 18 -18.95 -29.74 23.45
N ALA A 19 -17.97 -29.50 24.33
CA ALA A 19 -17.21 -30.54 25.01
C ALA A 19 -18.07 -31.34 26.00
N VAL A 20 -18.95 -30.67 26.75
CA VAL A 20 -19.91 -31.32 27.67
C VAL A 20 -20.99 -32.10 26.91
N ASN A 21 -21.38 -31.65 25.71
CA ASN A 21 -22.29 -32.39 24.82
C ASN A 21 -21.76 -33.76 24.42
N GLY A 22 -20.43 -33.92 24.30
CA GLY A 22 -19.80 -35.23 24.09
C GLY A 22 -20.03 -36.18 25.27
N TYR A 23 -20.03 -35.66 26.50
CA TYR A 23 -20.30 -36.42 27.72
C TYR A 23 -21.79 -36.76 27.88
N PHE A 24 -22.67 -35.82 27.54
CA PHE A 24 -24.13 -36.03 27.55
C PHE A 24 -24.57 -37.16 26.60
N LYS A 25 -23.96 -37.23 25.40
CA LYS A 25 -24.22 -38.33 24.45
C LYS A 25 -23.80 -39.70 24.98
N LYS A 26 -22.62 -39.80 25.64
CA LYS A 26 -22.12 -41.06 26.20
C LYS A 26 -23.03 -41.60 27.31
N ASN A 27 -23.58 -40.72 28.14
CA ASN A 27 -24.40 -41.11 29.30
C ASN A 27 -25.92 -41.10 29.05
N LYS A 28 -26.36 -40.91 27.80
CA LYS A 28 -27.79 -40.77 27.41
C LYS A 28 -28.52 -39.70 28.24
N ILE A 29 -27.88 -38.55 28.42
CA ILE A 29 -28.40 -37.42 29.17
C ILE A 29 -28.85 -36.33 28.17
N ARG A 30 -30.01 -35.71 28.40
CA ARG A 30 -30.53 -34.60 27.59
C ARG A 30 -30.35 -33.27 28.33
N GLY A 31 -29.72 -32.29 27.69
CA GLY A 31 -29.71 -30.91 28.21
C GLY A 31 -31.00 -30.20 27.82
N VAL A 32 -31.64 -29.52 28.77
CA VAL A 32 -32.92 -28.81 28.54
C VAL A 32 -32.70 -27.32 28.45
N HIS A 33 -32.08 -26.73 29.48
CA HIS A 33 -31.89 -25.29 29.59
C HIS A 33 -30.55 -24.98 30.27
N ALA A 34 -29.99 -23.83 29.93
CA ALA A 34 -28.80 -23.29 30.57
C ALA A 34 -29.01 -21.79 30.80
N GLU A 35 -28.83 -21.34 32.04
CA GLU A 35 -28.97 -19.94 32.42
C GLU A 35 -27.73 -19.43 33.15
N PHE A 36 -27.40 -18.17 32.90
CA PHE A 36 -26.34 -17.49 33.62
C PHE A 36 -26.86 -17.00 34.97
N ILE A 37 -26.15 -17.35 36.03
CA ILE A 37 -26.37 -16.75 37.34
C ILE A 37 -25.44 -15.55 37.42
N TRP A 38 -25.98 -14.39 37.80
CA TRP A 38 -25.19 -13.20 38.01
C TRP A 38 -24.11 -13.47 39.07
N THR A 39 -22.87 -13.17 38.72
CA THR A 39 -21.72 -13.17 39.62
C THR A 39 -21.07 -11.81 39.58
N GLU A 40 -20.38 -11.46 40.66
CA GLU A 40 -19.70 -10.17 40.75
C GLU A 40 -18.57 -10.08 39.70
N PRO A 41 -18.46 -8.98 38.92
CA PRO A 41 -17.50 -8.87 37.82
C PRO A 41 -16.03 -9.09 38.22
N HIS A 42 -15.64 -8.74 39.45
CA HIS A 42 -14.27 -8.88 39.94
C HIS A 42 -13.92 -10.31 40.38
N SER A 43 -14.92 -11.16 40.58
CA SER A 43 -14.72 -12.52 41.11
C SER A 43 -13.98 -13.45 40.14
N LYS A 44 -13.84 -13.07 38.86
CA LYS A 44 -13.32 -13.90 37.75
C LYS A 44 -13.96 -15.28 37.70
N ARG A 45 -15.21 -15.39 38.17
CA ARG A 45 -15.98 -16.63 38.25
C ARG A 45 -17.28 -16.46 37.48
N ILE A 46 -17.61 -17.44 36.64
CA ILE A 46 -18.85 -17.46 35.87
C ILE A 46 -19.66 -18.66 36.36
N LYS A 47 -20.85 -18.41 36.88
CA LYS A 47 -21.76 -19.47 37.31
C LYS A 47 -22.84 -19.71 36.26
N VAL A 48 -22.95 -20.95 35.80
CA VAL A 48 -23.97 -21.38 34.85
C VAL A 48 -24.82 -22.45 35.51
N ARG A 49 -26.14 -22.26 35.52
CA ARG A 49 -27.09 -23.28 35.94
C ARG A 49 -27.52 -24.08 34.72
N PHE A 50 -27.23 -25.37 34.73
CA PHE A 50 -27.69 -26.34 33.74
C PHE A 50 -28.90 -27.09 34.27
N THR A 51 -29.94 -27.22 33.45
CA THR A 51 -31.04 -28.15 33.70
C THR A 51 -30.88 -29.34 32.78
N ILE A 52 -30.81 -30.51 33.40
CA ILE A 52 -30.47 -31.76 32.77
C ILE A 52 -31.64 -32.72 32.98
N GLN A 53 -32.05 -33.40 31.91
CA GLN A 53 -33.04 -34.46 31.94
C GLN A 53 -32.39 -35.81 31.64
N LYS A 54 -32.70 -36.81 32.48
CA LYS A 54 -32.30 -38.19 32.26
C LYS A 54 -33.52 -39.10 32.43
N GLU A 55 -33.65 -40.06 31.53
CA GLU A 55 -34.64 -41.12 31.67
C GLU A 55 -34.14 -42.15 32.69
N VAL A 56 -34.95 -42.38 33.72
CA VAL A 56 -34.74 -43.40 34.75
C VAL A 56 -35.74 -44.54 34.49
N LEU A 57 -35.45 -45.73 35.03
CA LEU A 57 -36.20 -46.99 34.82
C LEU A 57 -37.72 -46.77 34.68
N ALA A 58 -38.32 -47.42 33.67
CA ALA A 58 -39.75 -47.36 33.33
C ALA A 58 -40.27 -45.97 32.88
N ASN A 59 -39.62 -45.35 31.89
CA ASN A 59 -40.05 -44.12 31.19
C ASN A 59 -40.25 -42.89 32.10
N ALA A 60 -39.68 -42.88 33.31
CA ALA A 60 -39.73 -41.73 34.21
C ALA A 60 -38.62 -40.72 33.83
N ILE A 61 -39.01 -39.49 33.48
CA ILE A 61 -38.06 -38.41 33.14
C ILE A 61 -37.70 -37.66 34.42
N PHE A 62 -36.43 -37.66 34.80
CA PHE A 62 -35.92 -36.91 35.95
C PHE A 62 -35.22 -35.64 35.48
N GLU A 63 -35.67 -34.48 35.98
CA GLU A 63 -35.05 -33.17 35.71
C GLU A 63 -34.30 -32.67 36.94
N GLN A 64 -33.01 -32.40 36.78
CA GLN A 64 -32.16 -31.86 37.85
C GLN A 64 -31.44 -30.60 37.41
N LYS A 65 -31.36 -29.63 38.34
CA LYS A 65 -30.65 -28.37 38.15
C LYS A 65 -29.30 -28.45 38.85
N TYR A 66 -28.23 -28.21 38.10
CA TYR A 66 -26.86 -28.17 38.59
C TYR A 66 -26.23 -26.82 38.32
N ILE A 67 -25.48 -26.30 39.29
CA ILE A 67 -24.73 -25.05 39.13
C ILE A 67 -23.26 -25.42 38.93
N VAL A 68 -22.71 -25.01 37.79
CA VAL A 68 -21.29 -25.18 37.46
C VAL A 68 -20.60 -23.83 37.57
N GLU A 69 -19.47 -23.81 38.27
CA GLU A 69 -18.64 -22.62 38.43
C GLU A 69 -17.39 -22.72 37.57
N TYR A 70 -17.23 -21.78 36.64
CA TYR A 70 -16.07 -21.65 35.80
C TYR A 70 -15.14 -20.58 36.36
N VAL A 71 -13.87 -20.93 36.59
CA VAL A 71 -12.83 -19.97 36.98
C VAL A 71 -12.13 -19.47 35.73
N GLN A 72 -12.13 -18.15 35.55
CA GLN A 72 -11.46 -17.50 34.44
C GLN A 72 -10.01 -17.21 34.82
N HIS A 73 -9.08 -17.67 33.99
CA HIS A 73 -7.68 -17.30 34.07
C HIS A 73 -7.32 -16.33 32.94
N GLU A 74 -6.70 -15.22 33.29
CA GLU A 74 -6.08 -14.32 32.32
C GLU A 74 -4.77 -14.94 31.84
N ARG A 75 -4.69 -15.21 30.55
CA ARG A 75 -3.46 -15.64 29.87
C ARG A 75 -3.28 -14.78 28.63
N MET A 76 -2.04 -14.45 28.32
CA MET A 76 -1.74 -13.80 27.06
C MET A 76 -2.04 -14.75 25.91
N CYS A 77 -2.65 -14.22 24.85
CA CYS A 77 -2.90 -14.98 23.65
C CYS A 77 -1.56 -15.34 22.97
N ASP A 78 -1.47 -16.47 22.28
CA ASP A 78 -0.21 -16.89 21.62
C ASP A 78 0.35 -15.82 20.67
N SER A 79 -0.51 -15.09 19.95
CA SER A 79 -0.08 -13.97 19.10
C SER A 79 0.44 -12.79 19.91
N CYS A 80 -0.18 -12.49 21.06
CA CYS A 80 0.23 -11.42 21.97
C CYS A 80 1.58 -11.74 22.61
N SER A 81 1.75 -12.99 23.06
CA SER A 81 2.99 -13.49 23.65
C SER A 81 4.15 -13.43 22.64
N ARG A 82 3.91 -13.79 21.38
CA ARG A 82 4.92 -13.68 20.31
C ARG A 82 5.35 -12.25 20.04
N VAL A 83 4.41 -11.31 19.98
CA VAL A 83 4.71 -9.88 19.77
C VAL A 83 5.52 -9.31 20.94
N GLN A 84 5.22 -9.72 22.18
CA GLN A 84 5.98 -9.28 23.35
C GLN A 84 7.37 -9.91 23.42
N ALA A 85 7.52 -11.17 22.96
CA ALA A 85 8.81 -11.85 22.92
C ALA A 85 9.75 -11.24 21.88
N ASN A 86 9.24 -10.92 20.68
CA ASN A 86 10.02 -10.32 19.60
C ASN A 86 9.14 -9.32 18.81
N PRO A 87 9.21 -8.01 19.11
CA PRO A 87 8.37 -7.00 18.46
C PRO A 87 8.66 -6.86 16.95
N ASP A 88 9.91 -7.10 16.54
CA ASP A 88 10.33 -7.01 15.12
C ASP A 88 10.00 -8.26 14.30
N GLN A 89 9.39 -9.27 14.92
CA GLN A 89 9.07 -10.50 14.23
C GLN A 89 7.92 -10.30 13.25
N TRP A 90 8.22 -10.47 11.97
CA TRP A 90 7.25 -10.41 10.89
C TRP A 90 6.99 -11.79 10.26
N VAL A 91 5.79 -11.98 9.73
CA VAL A 91 5.36 -13.20 9.03
C VAL A 91 5.29 -12.97 7.52
N ALA A 92 4.93 -11.76 7.11
CA ALA A 92 4.86 -11.38 5.70
C ALA A 92 5.59 -10.07 5.45
N VAL A 93 6.23 -9.97 4.29
CA VAL A 93 6.87 -8.75 3.82
C VAL A 93 6.35 -8.41 2.43
N VAL A 94 6.08 -7.12 2.21
CA VAL A 94 5.70 -6.58 0.91
C VAL A 94 6.81 -5.65 0.44
N GLN A 95 7.44 -6.03 -0.66
CA GLN A 95 8.56 -5.27 -1.22
C GLN A 95 8.08 -4.49 -2.43
N LEU A 96 8.04 -3.16 -2.34
CA LEU A 96 7.75 -2.28 -3.46
C LEU A 96 9.05 -1.91 -4.15
N ARG A 97 9.20 -2.23 -5.44
CA ARG A 97 10.39 -1.93 -6.24
C ARG A 97 10.03 -1.21 -7.53
N GLN A 98 10.84 -0.20 -7.88
CA GLN A 98 10.75 0.50 -9.16
C GLN A 98 12.16 0.61 -9.77
N HIS A 99 12.37 -0.07 -10.89
CA HIS A 99 13.62 0.01 -11.65
C HIS A 99 13.64 1.25 -12.56
N VAL A 100 13.60 2.43 -11.93
CA VAL A 100 13.72 3.71 -12.63
C VAL A 100 14.57 4.64 -11.77
N SER A 101 15.41 5.45 -12.41
CA SER A 101 16.32 6.38 -11.73
C SER A 101 15.62 7.51 -10.95
N HIS A 102 14.33 7.76 -11.21
CA HIS A 102 13.56 8.80 -10.55
C HIS A 102 12.50 8.20 -9.62
N ARG A 103 12.28 8.82 -8.45
CA ARG A 103 11.36 8.32 -7.40
C ARG A 103 9.99 9.03 -7.36
N ARG A 104 9.59 9.71 -8.45
CA ARG A 104 8.36 10.54 -8.49
C ARG A 104 7.10 9.75 -8.16
N THR A 105 6.95 8.57 -8.77
CA THR A 105 5.84 7.64 -8.51
C THR A 105 5.87 7.08 -7.10
N PHE A 106 7.05 6.82 -6.53
CA PHE A 106 7.18 6.45 -5.12
C PHE A 106 6.68 7.54 -4.18
N PHE A 107 7.08 8.81 -4.40
CA PHE A 107 6.59 9.91 -3.58
C PHE A 107 5.08 10.09 -3.69
N TYR A 108 4.51 9.93 -4.89
CA TYR A 108 3.06 9.96 -5.08
C TYR A 108 2.36 8.82 -4.32
N LEU A 109 2.88 7.60 -4.43
CA LEU A 109 2.35 6.42 -3.78
C LEU A 109 2.44 6.53 -2.25
N GLU A 110 3.54 7.06 -1.72
CA GLU A 110 3.71 7.39 -0.30
C GLU A 110 2.61 8.34 0.20
N GLN A 111 2.34 9.42 -0.52
CA GLN A 111 1.27 10.36 -0.13
C GLN A 111 -0.11 9.71 -0.14
N ILE A 112 -0.37 8.80 -1.08
CA ILE A 112 -1.64 8.07 -1.13
C ILE A 112 -1.76 7.08 0.03
N ILE A 113 -0.68 6.38 0.37
CA ILE A 113 -0.66 5.49 1.54
C ILE A 113 -0.95 6.29 2.81
N LEU A 114 -0.34 7.46 2.98
CA LEU A 114 -0.58 8.35 4.12
C LEU A 114 -2.01 8.88 4.14
N LYS A 115 -2.56 9.24 2.97
CA LYS A 115 -3.92 9.78 2.87
C LYS A 115 -5.00 8.75 3.24
N HIS A 116 -4.79 7.48 2.89
CA HIS A 116 -5.74 6.40 3.18
C HIS A 116 -5.37 5.58 4.41
N ASP A 117 -4.28 5.93 5.10
CA ASP A 117 -3.73 5.19 6.24
C ASP A 117 -3.56 3.69 5.97
N ALA A 118 -3.17 3.34 4.74
CA ALA A 118 -3.14 1.94 4.28
C ALA A 118 -2.05 1.10 4.96
N ALA A 119 -1.05 1.75 5.56
CA ALA A 119 0.07 1.12 6.25
C ALA A 119 -0.08 1.08 7.79
N ALA A 120 -1.24 1.43 8.36
CA ALA A 120 -1.44 1.48 9.81
C ALA A 120 -1.12 0.17 10.56
N ARG A 121 -1.22 -0.98 9.89
CA ARG A 121 -0.95 -2.31 10.45
C ARG A 121 0.44 -2.86 10.12
N ALA A 122 1.29 -2.05 9.48
CA ALA A 122 2.68 -2.40 9.29
C ALA A 122 3.42 -2.28 10.64
N ILE A 123 4.26 -3.26 10.94
CA ILE A 123 5.14 -3.22 12.12
C ILE A 123 6.24 -2.18 11.88
N ASN A 124 6.85 -2.28 10.70
CA ASN A 124 8.00 -1.50 10.33
C ASN A 124 7.96 -1.23 8.82
N VAL A 125 8.54 -0.10 8.41
CA VAL A 125 8.71 0.31 7.03
C VAL A 125 10.18 0.64 6.83
N LYS A 126 10.86 -0.10 5.97
CA LYS A 126 12.28 0.11 5.68
C LYS A 126 12.47 0.73 4.30
N GLN A 127 13.31 1.75 4.24
CA GLN A 127 13.68 2.38 2.98
C GLN A 127 14.91 1.71 2.39
N MET A 128 14.79 1.25 1.15
CA MET A 128 15.84 0.62 0.36
C MET A 128 16.31 1.54 -0.77
N SER A 129 17.48 1.25 -1.35
CA SER A 129 18.02 2.00 -2.50
C SER A 129 17.09 1.99 -3.72
N GLU A 130 16.42 0.87 -3.99
CA GLU A 130 15.52 0.67 -5.14
C GLU A 130 14.02 0.61 -4.78
N GLY A 131 13.66 0.94 -3.53
CA GLY A 131 12.27 0.93 -3.12
C GLY A 131 12.02 0.97 -1.62
N ILE A 132 10.89 0.38 -1.20
CA ILE A 132 10.42 0.41 0.19
C ILE A 132 9.88 -0.98 0.57
N ASP A 133 10.22 -1.45 1.77
CA ASP A 133 9.78 -2.72 2.32
C ASP A 133 8.84 -2.51 3.49
N PHE A 134 7.67 -3.17 3.45
CA PHE A 134 6.65 -3.13 4.49
C PHE A 134 6.59 -4.48 5.20
N PHE A 135 6.73 -4.47 6.52
CA PHE A 135 6.69 -5.68 7.35
C PHE A 135 5.34 -5.82 8.04
N PHE A 136 4.75 -7.02 7.96
CA PHE A 136 3.44 -7.32 8.53
C PHE A 136 3.48 -8.54 9.45
N ALA A 137 2.79 -8.43 10.59
CA ALA A 137 2.58 -9.54 11.53
C ALA A 137 1.68 -10.63 10.93
N ASN A 138 0.68 -10.24 10.14
CA ASN A 138 -0.31 -11.15 9.54
C ASN A 138 -0.25 -11.11 8.02
N ARG A 139 -0.29 -12.28 7.39
CA ARG A 139 -0.35 -12.43 5.92
C ARG A 139 -1.58 -11.73 5.32
N SER A 140 -2.72 -11.77 6.01
CA SER A 140 -3.96 -11.14 5.52
C SER A 140 -3.86 -9.62 5.41
N HIS A 141 -3.05 -8.96 6.25
CA HIS A 141 -2.82 -7.52 6.13
C HIS A 141 -1.95 -7.19 4.93
N ALA A 142 -0.90 -7.97 4.69
CA ALA A 142 -0.06 -7.84 3.50
C ALA A 142 -0.86 -7.99 2.20
N ILE A 143 -1.77 -8.98 2.12
CA ILE A 143 -2.62 -9.19 0.93
C ILE A 143 -3.52 -7.98 0.68
N LYS A 144 -4.18 -7.44 1.72
CA LYS A 144 -5.02 -6.24 1.60
C LYS A 144 -4.21 -5.03 1.13
N PHE A 145 -2.99 -4.89 1.62
CA PHE A 145 -2.10 -3.81 1.19
C PHE A 145 -1.68 -3.96 -0.28
N VAL A 146 -1.35 -5.18 -0.73
CA VAL A 146 -1.05 -5.47 -2.15
C VAL A 146 -2.25 -5.13 -3.04
N GLU A 147 -3.46 -5.49 -2.62
CA GLU A 147 -4.71 -5.18 -3.33
C GLU A 147 -4.96 -3.67 -3.42
N PHE A 148 -4.72 -2.94 -2.33
CA PHE A 148 -4.80 -1.48 -2.32
C PHE A 148 -3.82 -0.84 -3.31
N VAL A 149 -2.55 -1.26 -3.28
CA VAL A 149 -1.53 -0.74 -4.20
C VAL A 149 -1.89 -1.04 -5.66
N GLY A 150 -2.43 -2.23 -5.96
CA GLY A 150 -2.89 -2.60 -7.30
C GLY A 150 -4.08 -1.78 -7.81
N ARG A 151 -4.88 -1.18 -6.93
CA ARG A 151 -5.95 -0.24 -7.32
C ARG A 151 -5.42 1.15 -7.64
N VAL A 152 -4.36 1.58 -6.95
CA VAL A 152 -3.81 2.94 -7.06
C VAL A 152 -2.84 3.06 -8.23
N ALA A 153 -2.02 2.04 -8.46
CA ALA A 153 -0.95 2.08 -9.45
C ALA A 153 -0.85 0.74 -10.21
N PRO A 154 -0.45 0.78 -11.49
CA PRO A 154 -0.22 -0.43 -12.27
C PRO A 154 1.00 -1.18 -11.74
N VAL A 155 0.76 -2.42 -11.34
CA VAL A 155 1.69 -3.17 -10.50
C VAL A 155 1.69 -4.65 -10.88
N LYS A 156 2.89 -5.26 -10.87
CA LYS A 156 3.08 -6.71 -10.89
C LYS A 156 3.22 -7.20 -9.46
N SER A 157 2.48 -8.24 -9.10
CA SER A 157 2.69 -8.93 -7.84
C SER A 157 3.13 -10.37 -8.11
N ASP A 158 4.34 -10.73 -7.68
CA ASP A 158 4.81 -12.11 -7.64
C ASP A 158 4.78 -12.58 -6.18
N LYS A 159 4.19 -13.75 -5.93
CA LYS A 159 4.09 -14.34 -4.60
C LYS A 159 5.16 -15.42 -4.47
N ILE A 160 6.11 -15.22 -3.56
CA ILE A 160 7.18 -16.17 -3.27
C ILE A 160 6.94 -16.71 -1.86
N ASN A 161 6.57 -17.99 -1.78
CA ASN A 161 6.49 -18.69 -0.50
C ASN A 161 7.86 -19.31 -0.22
N ASN A 162 8.74 -18.59 0.47
CA ASN A 162 10.01 -19.18 0.91
C ASN A 162 9.74 -20.11 2.08
N LEU A 163 10.01 -21.39 1.89
CA LEU A 163 10.02 -22.40 2.95
C LEU A 163 11.37 -22.30 3.69
N CYS A 164 11.54 -21.31 4.57
CA CYS A 164 12.57 -21.44 5.61
C CYS A 164 12.02 -22.40 6.69
N PRO A 165 12.72 -23.50 7.04
CA PRO A 165 12.20 -24.52 7.97
C PRO A 165 11.84 -23.98 9.37
N MET A 166 12.45 -22.87 9.78
CA MET A 166 12.26 -22.25 11.10
C MET A 166 11.32 -21.03 11.12
N THR A 167 10.94 -20.46 9.99
CA THR A 167 9.99 -19.33 9.95
C THR A 167 9.29 -19.33 8.60
N ARG A 168 8.02 -19.75 8.56
CA ARG A 168 7.17 -19.66 7.36
C ARG A 168 6.97 -18.18 7.00
N ARG A 169 7.87 -17.62 6.18
CA ARG A 169 7.84 -16.23 5.74
C ARG A 169 7.35 -16.18 4.28
N ALA A 170 6.28 -15.45 4.05
CA ALA A 170 5.78 -15.21 2.70
C ALA A 170 6.28 -13.84 2.22
N ILE A 171 7.02 -13.84 1.11
CA ILE A 171 7.46 -12.61 0.45
C ILE A 171 6.50 -12.37 -0.70
N THR A 172 5.80 -11.23 -0.69
CA THR A 172 5.07 -10.78 -1.88
C THR A 172 5.89 -9.65 -2.48
N THR A 173 6.61 -9.95 -3.56
CA THR A 173 7.38 -8.96 -4.29
C THR A 173 6.44 -8.27 -5.24
N ILE A 174 6.20 -6.99 -4.95
CA ILE A 174 5.46 -6.13 -5.83
C ILE A 174 6.47 -5.36 -6.66
N THR A 175 6.76 -5.86 -7.86
CA THR A 175 7.51 -5.09 -8.86
C THR A 175 6.52 -4.23 -9.61
N SER A 176 6.68 -2.91 -9.63
CA SER A 176 5.87 -2.07 -10.53
C SER A 176 6.06 -2.61 -11.96
N THR A 177 4.97 -3.08 -12.58
CA THR A 177 5.02 -3.69 -13.91
C THR A 177 5.53 -2.66 -14.90
N ARG A 178 6.69 -2.97 -15.49
CA ARG A 178 6.80 -2.97 -16.94
C ARG A 178 5.71 -3.91 -17.46
N SER A 179 4.65 -3.35 -18.05
CA SER A 179 3.54 -4.08 -18.65
C SER A 179 4.06 -5.06 -19.70
N ARG A 180 3.56 -6.30 -19.67
CA ARG A 180 3.98 -7.38 -20.58
C ARG A 180 3.47 -7.21 -22.02
N LEU A 181 2.69 -6.17 -22.31
CA LEU A 181 2.30 -5.77 -23.66
C LEU A 181 3.31 -4.75 -24.16
N ARG A 182 4.41 -5.25 -24.75
CA ARG A 182 5.59 -4.48 -25.20
C ARG A 182 6.18 -3.62 -24.08
N SER A 183 7.34 -4.03 -23.59
CA SER A 183 8.12 -3.25 -22.65
C SER A 183 8.69 -1.98 -23.33
N VAL A 184 7.83 -1.00 -23.61
CA VAL A 184 8.23 0.32 -24.12
C VAL A 184 9.04 0.99 -23.01
N ARG A 185 10.33 1.22 -23.27
CA ARG A 185 11.16 2.05 -22.41
C ARG A 185 10.76 3.50 -22.65
N PHE A 186 10.85 4.34 -21.62
CA PHE A 186 10.81 5.77 -21.84
C PHE A 186 12.02 6.14 -22.71
N ALA A 187 11.78 6.59 -23.93
CA ALA A 187 12.84 6.96 -24.87
C ALA A 187 13.75 8.07 -24.31
N VAL A 188 13.18 8.94 -23.47
CA VAL A 188 13.86 10.08 -22.89
C VAL A 188 13.56 10.18 -21.38
N LYS A 189 14.59 10.42 -20.57
CA LYS A 189 14.47 10.52 -19.09
C LYS A 189 13.87 11.88 -18.70
N ILE A 190 13.04 11.90 -17.65
CA ILE A 190 12.42 13.11 -17.08
C ILE A 190 13.44 14.21 -16.71
N LEU A 191 14.69 13.84 -16.41
CA LEU A 191 15.76 14.79 -16.09
C LEU A 191 16.28 15.59 -17.28
N SER A 192 15.93 15.23 -18.51
CA SER A 192 16.34 15.94 -19.74
C SER A 192 15.28 16.92 -20.26
N LEU A 193 14.41 17.41 -19.37
CA LEU A 193 13.46 18.46 -19.70
C LEU A 193 14.19 19.79 -19.89
N VAL A 194 13.94 20.43 -21.02
CA VAL A 194 14.54 21.69 -21.40
C VAL A 194 13.49 22.80 -21.41
N GLN A 195 13.93 24.02 -21.12
CA GLN A 195 13.05 25.19 -21.03
C GLN A 195 12.97 25.91 -22.38
N TYR A 196 11.74 26.13 -22.81
CA TYR A 196 11.38 26.83 -24.03
C TYR A 196 10.66 28.13 -23.68
N TYR A 197 10.91 29.15 -24.48
CA TYR A 197 10.16 30.40 -24.48
C TYR A 197 9.07 30.33 -25.55
N VAL A 198 7.83 30.62 -25.14
CA VAL A 198 6.67 30.60 -26.05
C VAL A 198 6.54 31.95 -26.72
N ILE A 199 6.63 31.97 -28.05
CA ILE A 199 6.51 33.19 -28.87
C ILE A 199 5.05 33.41 -29.22
N ASP A 200 4.41 32.44 -29.87
CA ASP A 200 3.02 32.52 -30.32
C ASP A 200 2.28 31.20 -30.14
N VAL A 201 0.96 31.29 -29.95
CA VAL A 201 0.06 30.14 -29.71
C VAL A 201 -1.19 30.29 -30.59
N LYS A 202 -1.35 29.38 -31.54
CA LYS A 202 -2.52 29.27 -32.41
C LYS A 202 -3.38 28.10 -31.99
N ILE A 203 -4.56 28.36 -31.46
CA ILE A 203 -5.49 27.32 -31.01
C ILE A 203 -6.16 26.68 -32.23
N VAL A 204 -6.04 25.36 -32.37
CA VAL A 204 -6.52 24.61 -33.55
C VAL A 204 -7.85 23.89 -33.28
N SER A 205 -8.10 23.50 -32.03
CA SER A 205 -9.24 22.64 -31.67
C SER A 205 -10.08 23.20 -30.52
N SER A 206 -11.31 22.72 -30.40
CA SER A 206 -12.18 22.97 -29.25
C SER A 206 -11.67 22.24 -28.00
N GLU A 207 -12.01 22.77 -26.82
CA GLU A 207 -11.57 22.19 -25.54
C GLU A 207 -12.17 20.79 -25.33
N VAL A 208 -11.29 19.82 -25.00
CA VAL A 208 -11.68 18.45 -24.68
C VAL A 208 -11.37 18.19 -23.20
N ASN A 209 -12.39 17.78 -22.44
CA ASN A 209 -12.24 17.42 -21.04
C ASN A 209 -12.09 15.90 -20.90
N VAL A 210 -10.92 15.44 -20.46
CA VAL A 210 -10.66 14.01 -20.19
C VAL A 210 -10.12 13.87 -18.78
N GLY A 211 -10.86 13.18 -17.91
CA GLY A 211 -10.38 12.84 -16.56
C GLY A 211 -10.24 14.03 -15.59
N GLY A 212 -10.99 15.13 -15.81
CA GLY A 212 -10.95 16.32 -14.96
C GLY A 212 -9.88 17.35 -15.33
N SER A 213 -9.09 17.09 -16.37
CA SER A 213 -8.22 18.06 -17.01
C SER A 213 -8.75 18.46 -18.38
N SER A 214 -8.70 19.76 -18.66
CA SER A 214 -9.05 20.35 -19.95
C SER A 214 -7.82 20.35 -20.85
N TYR A 215 -7.99 19.94 -22.10
CA TYR A 215 -6.94 19.91 -23.10
C TYR A 215 -7.42 20.64 -24.34
N THR A 216 -6.53 21.41 -24.94
CA THR A 216 -6.81 22.12 -26.19
C THR A 216 -5.59 21.95 -27.08
N ALA A 217 -5.76 21.35 -28.25
CA ALA A 217 -4.68 21.25 -29.21
C ALA A 217 -4.39 22.64 -29.81
N ALA A 218 -3.12 23.04 -29.74
CA ALA A 218 -2.64 24.31 -30.27
C ALA A 218 -1.30 24.09 -30.98
N ASP A 219 -1.13 24.80 -32.09
CA ASP A 219 0.14 24.96 -32.78
C ASP A 219 0.91 26.10 -32.09
N VAL A 220 2.15 25.84 -31.71
CA VAL A 220 2.95 26.76 -30.89
C VAL A 220 4.29 27.00 -31.55
N GLU A 221 4.69 28.28 -31.56
CA GLU A 221 6.01 28.73 -31.97
C GLU A 221 6.86 28.92 -30.71
N VAL A 222 7.93 28.15 -30.59
CA VAL A 222 8.80 28.15 -29.39
C VAL A 222 10.25 28.37 -29.76
N ALA A 223 10.97 29.08 -28.88
CA ALA A 223 12.43 29.21 -28.96
C ALA A 223 13.09 28.48 -27.79
N HIS A 224 14.24 27.89 -28.04
CA HIS A 224 15.05 27.31 -26.98
C HIS A 224 15.65 28.44 -26.11
N LEU A 225 15.66 28.29 -24.78
CA LEU A 225 16.16 29.37 -23.93
C LEU A 225 17.68 29.57 -24.04
N ALA A 226 18.44 28.51 -24.37
CA ALA A 226 19.87 28.64 -24.61
C ALA A 226 20.19 29.15 -26.03
N ASP A 227 19.30 28.87 -26.99
CA ASP A 227 19.48 29.22 -28.41
C ASP A 227 18.29 30.05 -28.89
N LEU A 228 18.27 31.33 -28.52
CA LEU A 228 17.20 32.27 -28.86
C LEU A 228 17.09 32.57 -30.38
N GLY A 229 17.99 32.03 -31.19
CA GLY A 229 18.03 32.24 -32.64
C GLY A 229 17.18 31.26 -33.46
N THR A 230 16.85 30.08 -32.92
CA THR A 230 16.10 29.05 -33.66
C THR A 230 14.67 28.95 -33.16
N VAL A 231 13.72 29.27 -34.04
CA VAL A 231 12.28 29.08 -33.79
C VAL A 231 11.90 27.68 -34.24
N LEU A 232 11.27 26.94 -33.33
CA LEU A 232 10.77 25.60 -33.54
C LEU A 232 9.23 25.63 -33.55
N TYR A 233 8.65 24.77 -34.38
CA TYR A 233 7.20 24.60 -34.47
C TYR A 233 6.79 23.29 -33.79
N ALA A 234 5.90 23.39 -32.81
CA ALA A 234 5.43 22.24 -32.05
C ALA A 234 3.91 22.22 -31.94
N LYS A 235 3.32 21.03 -32.07
CA LYS A 235 1.91 20.80 -31.74
C LYS A 235 1.80 20.38 -30.28
N THR A 236 0.92 21.04 -29.53
CA THR A 236 0.86 20.88 -28.08
C THR A 236 -0.57 20.64 -27.61
N HIS A 237 -0.71 19.95 -26.48
CA HIS A 237 -1.99 19.73 -25.80
C HIS A 237 -2.28 20.81 -24.73
N LEU A 238 -1.39 21.79 -24.59
CA LEU A 238 -1.40 22.80 -23.53
C LEU A 238 -2.01 24.13 -24.00
N GLY A 239 -2.81 24.13 -25.07
CA GLY A 239 -3.38 25.34 -25.66
C GLY A 239 -4.24 26.16 -24.69
N HIS A 240 -4.92 25.51 -23.74
CA HIS A 240 -5.72 26.21 -22.73
C HIS A 240 -4.85 26.98 -21.70
N LEU A 241 -3.59 26.57 -21.53
CA LEU A 241 -2.72 26.99 -20.42
C LEU A 241 -1.61 27.95 -20.86
N LEU A 242 -1.10 27.76 -22.08
CA LEU A 242 0.00 28.53 -22.64
C LEU A 242 -0.52 29.84 -23.24
N LYS A 243 0.20 30.93 -22.96
CA LYS A 243 0.05 32.22 -23.61
C LYS A 243 1.40 32.66 -24.20
N PRO A 244 1.41 33.52 -25.22
CA PRO A 244 2.61 34.21 -25.68
C PRO A 244 3.37 34.85 -24.50
N GLY A 245 4.69 34.64 -24.44
CA GLY A 245 5.56 35.13 -23.37
C GLY A 245 5.71 34.19 -22.16
N ASP A 246 5.00 33.07 -22.12
CA ASP A 246 5.19 32.05 -21.07
C ASP A 246 6.42 31.18 -21.32
N TYR A 247 6.90 30.51 -20.26
CA TYR A 247 7.90 29.46 -20.36
C TYR A 247 7.25 28.07 -20.30
N ALA A 248 7.69 27.16 -21.16
CA ALA A 248 7.28 25.76 -21.14
C ALA A 248 8.49 24.83 -20.94
N LEU A 249 8.26 23.65 -20.38
CA LEU A 249 9.25 22.57 -20.31
C LEU A 249 8.85 21.49 -21.30
N GLY A 250 9.82 21.06 -22.10
CA GLY A 250 9.63 20.03 -23.12
C GLY A 250 10.87 19.17 -23.30
N TYR A 251 10.74 18.15 -24.13
CA TYR A 251 11.90 17.42 -24.63
C TYR A 251 12.31 17.99 -25.98
N ASP A 252 13.60 18.22 -26.13
CA ASP A 252 14.22 18.43 -27.42
C ASP A 252 14.49 17.07 -28.07
N LEU A 253 13.88 16.82 -29.23
CA LEU A 253 14.13 15.60 -29.98
C LEU A 253 15.21 15.80 -31.05
N TYR A 254 15.51 17.05 -31.41
CA TYR A 254 16.53 17.37 -32.39
C TYR A 254 17.94 16.99 -31.89
N GLY A 255 18.25 17.33 -30.64
CA GLY A 255 19.55 17.02 -30.02
C GLY A 255 19.63 15.67 -29.30
N ALA A 256 18.54 14.92 -29.18
CA ALA A 256 18.48 13.71 -28.35
C ALA A 256 19.01 12.47 -29.09
N ASN A 257 20.23 12.04 -28.77
CA ASN A 257 20.76 10.75 -29.22
C ASN A 257 20.08 9.60 -28.44
N THR A 258 18.99 9.05 -28.98
CA THR A 258 18.27 7.92 -28.39
C THR A 258 18.73 6.61 -29.03
N ASN A 259 19.46 5.79 -28.28
CA ASN A 259 19.87 4.44 -28.70
C ASN A 259 18.76 3.40 -28.48
N ASP A 260 17.52 3.69 -28.91
CA ASP A 260 16.40 2.76 -28.79
C ASP A 260 16.05 2.16 -30.15
N ALA A 261 16.22 0.84 -30.28
CA ALA A 261 15.93 0.07 -31.49
C ALA A 261 14.45 0.14 -31.96
N GLU A 262 13.53 0.61 -31.11
CA GLU A 262 12.14 0.89 -31.50
C GLU A 262 12.01 2.21 -32.25
N LEU A 263 12.81 3.22 -31.91
CA LEU A 263 12.78 4.54 -32.53
C LEU A 263 13.42 4.50 -33.93
N ASP A 264 14.39 3.61 -34.11
CA ASP A 264 15.02 3.32 -35.41
C ASP A 264 14.02 2.91 -36.49
N LYS A 265 12.93 2.21 -36.11
CA LYS A 265 11.87 1.81 -37.04
C LYS A 265 11.08 2.98 -37.61
N TYR A 266 11.11 4.13 -36.92
CA TYR A 266 10.34 5.31 -37.27
C TYR A 266 11.22 6.47 -37.76
N ARG A 267 12.53 6.25 -37.99
CA ARG A 267 13.45 7.26 -38.55
C ARG A 267 13.03 7.79 -39.93
N GLY A 268 12.18 7.05 -40.66
CA GLY A 268 11.62 7.48 -41.96
C GLY A 268 10.38 8.38 -41.87
N LEU A 269 9.86 8.66 -40.66
CA LEU A 269 8.71 9.55 -40.45
C LEU A 269 9.17 10.94 -40.01
N LYS A 270 8.37 11.96 -40.34
CA LYS A 270 8.56 13.33 -39.81
C LYS A 270 8.24 13.35 -38.32
N LEU A 271 9.25 13.22 -37.47
CA LEU A 271 9.13 13.39 -36.03
C LEU A 271 9.01 14.88 -35.68
N PRO A 272 8.28 15.22 -34.61
CA PRO A 272 8.28 16.58 -34.09
C PRO A 272 9.66 16.94 -33.53
N GLU A 273 10.06 18.20 -33.70
CA GLU A 273 11.36 18.69 -33.23
C GLU A 273 11.37 18.92 -31.71
N ALA A 274 10.26 19.43 -31.16
CA ALA A 274 10.08 19.65 -29.73
C ALA A 274 8.72 19.12 -29.24
N ILE A 275 8.70 18.54 -28.04
CA ILE A 275 7.47 18.09 -27.37
C ILE A 275 7.33 18.84 -26.04
N LEU A 276 6.36 19.75 -25.96
CA LEU A 276 6.04 20.46 -24.71
C LEU A 276 5.20 19.58 -23.78
N ILE A 277 5.56 19.56 -22.50
CA ILE A 277 4.96 18.67 -21.49
C ILE A 277 4.23 19.45 -20.40
N LYS A 278 4.82 20.55 -19.92
CA LYS A 278 4.22 21.35 -18.84
C LYS A 278 4.64 22.81 -18.94
N LYS A 279 3.78 23.72 -18.50
CA LYS A 279 4.14 25.11 -18.29
C LYS A 279 5.13 25.24 -17.12
N SER A 280 6.17 26.04 -17.29
CA SER A 280 7.10 26.43 -16.24
C SER A 280 6.58 27.67 -15.52
N TYR A 281 6.62 27.66 -14.19
CA TYR A 281 6.29 28.83 -13.36
C TYR A 281 7.51 29.30 -12.56
N GLU A 282 8.72 28.94 -12.99
CA GLU A 282 9.94 29.14 -12.20
C GLU A 282 10.16 30.60 -11.85
N GLU A 283 9.89 31.53 -12.77
CA GLU A 283 10.00 32.97 -12.51
C GLU A 283 9.03 33.45 -11.41
N THR A 284 7.79 32.97 -11.44
CA THR A 284 6.79 33.26 -10.39
C THR A 284 7.20 32.63 -9.06
N ARG A 285 7.90 31.49 -9.11
CA ARG A 285 8.42 30.77 -7.94
C ARG A 285 9.62 31.47 -7.32
N GLN A 286 10.52 32.01 -8.14
CA GLN A 286 11.67 32.81 -7.71
C GLN A 286 11.21 34.08 -6.99
N LYS A 287 10.18 34.77 -7.50
CA LYS A 287 9.56 35.93 -6.81
C LYS A 287 8.96 35.57 -5.44
N LYS A 288 8.72 34.28 -5.17
CA LYS A 288 8.18 33.77 -3.90
C LYS A 288 9.23 33.01 -3.07
N ARG A 289 10.49 32.90 -3.52
CA ARG A 289 11.58 32.29 -2.75
C ARG A 289 11.79 33.10 -1.46
N GLY A 290 12.03 32.38 -0.35
CA GLY A 290 12.21 32.97 0.98
C GLY A 290 10.95 33.04 1.84
N LYS A 291 9.75 32.92 1.26
CA LYS A 291 8.51 32.81 2.05
C LYS A 291 8.34 31.37 2.55
N PRO A 292 8.23 31.12 3.86
CA PRO A 292 7.98 29.77 4.37
C PRO A 292 6.63 29.27 3.85
N ARG A 293 6.62 28.06 3.29
CA ARG A 293 5.39 27.43 2.79
C ARG A 293 4.52 27.07 4.01
N PRO A 294 3.20 27.35 3.99
CA PRO A 294 2.32 27.12 5.14
C PRO A 294 2.12 25.64 5.50
N TRP A 295 2.51 24.72 4.62
CA TRP A 295 2.39 23.28 4.84
C TRP A 295 3.69 22.55 4.49
N LYS A 296 4.02 21.55 5.30
CA LYS A 296 5.10 20.59 5.06
C LYS A 296 4.47 19.28 4.60
N LEU A 297 5.07 18.64 3.59
CA LEU A 297 4.65 17.32 3.15
C LEU A 297 4.91 16.33 4.29
N LYS A 298 3.93 15.49 4.62
CA LYS A 298 4.14 14.40 5.57
C LYS A 298 4.90 13.28 4.85
N SER A 299 5.89 12.70 5.52
CA SER A 299 6.58 11.48 5.07
C SER A 299 6.16 10.31 5.94
N LEU A 300 6.27 9.09 5.41
CA LEU A 300 6.16 7.89 6.23
C LEU A 300 7.34 7.82 7.20
N ASN A 301 7.10 7.31 8.41
CA ASN A 301 8.18 6.96 9.32
C ASN A 301 8.87 5.72 8.78
N MET A 302 10.02 5.92 8.13
CA MET A 302 10.82 4.86 7.53
C MET A 302 12.13 4.70 8.28
N GLU A 303 12.49 3.48 8.62
CA GLU A 303 13.83 3.13 9.07
C GLU A 303 14.76 3.02 7.86
N LEU A 304 15.95 3.62 7.98
CA LEU A 304 17.01 3.44 7.01
C LEU A 304 17.73 2.14 7.37
N ASP A 305 17.83 1.20 6.44
CA ASP A 305 18.79 0.11 6.61
C ASP A 305 20.19 0.75 6.53
N GLU A 306 20.91 0.75 7.65
CA GLU A 306 22.33 1.12 7.64
C GLU A 306 23.05 0.20 6.64
N PRO A 307 23.88 0.74 5.75
CA PRO A 307 24.67 -0.10 4.88
C PRO A 307 25.53 -0.99 5.78
N LYS A 308 25.27 -2.30 5.78
CA LYS A 308 26.12 -3.27 6.48
C LYS A 308 27.57 -2.92 6.17
N SER A 309 28.31 -2.52 7.21
CA SER A 309 29.72 -2.22 7.07
C SER A 309 30.40 -3.44 6.45
N ARG A 310 31.38 -3.23 5.56
CA ARG A 310 32.08 -4.28 4.82
C ARG A 310 32.60 -5.43 5.72
N VAL A 311 32.76 -5.18 7.01
CA VAL A 311 33.22 -6.11 8.05
C VAL A 311 32.29 -7.32 8.24
N GLU A 312 30.97 -7.21 7.99
CA GLU A 312 30.04 -8.34 8.14
C GLU A 312 29.92 -9.22 6.88
N GLN A 313 30.29 -8.71 5.70
CA GLN A 313 30.22 -9.49 4.46
C GLN A 313 31.36 -10.50 4.35
N GLU A 314 32.52 -10.22 4.95
CA GLU A 314 33.66 -11.15 4.95
C GLU A 314 33.43 -12.37 5.85
N LYS A 315 32.70 -12.23 6.96
CA LYS A 315 32.39 -13.34 7.89
C LYS A 315 31.40 -14.37 7.34
N VAL A 316 30.60 -14.02 6.33
CA VAL A 316 29.63 -14.95 5.71
C VAL A 316 30.28 -15.77 4.59
N ASN A 317 31.43 -15.33 4.07
CA ASN A 317 32.17 -16.04 3.02
C ASN A 317 33.33 -16.90 3.59
N SER A 318 33.53 -16.92 4.90
CA SER A 318 34.60 -17.65 5.57
C SER A 318 34.15 -18.89 6.35
N ASP A 319 32.87 -19.25 6.29
CA ASP A 319 32.31 -20.49 6.86
C ASP A 319 31.79 -21.44 5.75
#